data_AF-W2SRQ7-F1
#
_entry.id   AF-W2SRQ7-F1
#
_cell.length_a   1.000
_cell.length_b   1.000
_cell.length_c   1.000
_cell.angle_alpha   90.00
_cell.angle_beta   90.00
_cell.angle_gamma   90.00
#
_symmetry.space_group_name_H-M   'P 1'
#
loop_
_entity.id
_entity.type
_entity.pdbx_description
1 polymer ?
#
loop_
_entity_poly.entity_id
_entity_poly.type
_entity_poly.pdbx_seq_one_letter_code
_entity_poly.pdbx_strand_id
1 'polypeptide(L)'
;MLGGLYANGSSPTHFLPAASAERPFDGLRAGLSNPTKAGGTIAATTPASTATLPDPDPQETFANVRVQLLGNGTGAMPMSGFVQDYETTATTDASQVMQCHSPDQLKVLSALAREYAVCDAWFAPVPSQTWPNRAFAHAGTSNGHVDNGSPPDPFEWQVRTIFNVLGDMGASWAVYSAALVAPSLTLTMFPTLWDPKYKANFQRFSNFVSACQNNTLPQYSFIEPRFLLDPNDQHPPHDVYAGESFLYDIWHALSTSPAWPETLLVITYDEHGGTYDHVLPPANAVAPDAASNPGDQNFAFDSFGVRVPAVVVSPYIAPGTVFRSPGATPYDHTSILATL
;
A
#
# COMPACT_ATOMS: atom_id res chain seq x y z
N MET A 1 -9.38 -4.30 -0.96
CA MET A 1 -8.85 -5.45 -1.74
C MET A 1 -8.90 -6.80 -1.00
N LEU A 2 -8.35 -6.98 0.21
CA LEU A 2 -8.28 -8.30 0.89
C LEU A 2 -9.39 -8.60 1.93
N GLY A 3 -10.38 -7.72 2.07
CA GLY A 3 -11.38 -7.85 3.13
C GLY A 3 -12.25 -9.13 3.04
N GLY A 4 -12.45 -9.68 1.84
CA GLY A 4 -13.21 -10.92 1.62
C GLY A 4 -12.41 -12.22 1.78
N LEU A 5 -11.13 -12.17 2.17
CA LEU A 5 -10.20 -13.31 2.13
C LEU A 5 -10.71 -14.57 2.84
N TYR A 6 -11.41 -14.39 3.97
CA TYR A 6 -11.94 -15.45 4.84
C TYR A 6 -13.48 -15.42 5.01
N ALA A 7 -14.22 -14.77 4.10
CA ALA A 7 -15.66 -14.55 4.26
C ALA A 7 -16.54 -15.83 4.15
N ASN A 8 -16.03 -16.91 3.54
CA ASN A 8 -16.80 -18.13 3.23
C ASN A 8 -16.59 -19.26 4.24
N GLY A 9 -16.32 -18.94 5.51
CA GLY A 9 -16.09 -19.94 6.56
C GLY A 9 -14.70 -20.60 6.52
N SER A 10 -13.81 -20.14 5.64
CA SER A 10 -12.37 -20.37 5.82
C SER A 10 -11.87 -19.53 7.00
N SER A 11 -10.82 -19.98 7.67
CA SER A 11 -10.19 -19.23 8.76
C SER A 11 -8.68 -19.31 8.63
N PRO A 12 -7.94 -18.29 9.12
CA PRO A 12 -6.50 -18.41 9.29
C PRO A 12 -6.17 -19.63 10.15
N THR A 13 -5.08 -20.31 9.79
CA THR A 13 -4.57 -21.48 10.51
C THR A 13 -3.47 -21.10 11.49
N HIS A 14 -2.78 -19.97 11.24
CA HIS A 14 -1.69 -19.48 12.06
C HIS A 14 -1.84 -17.99 12.36
N PHE A 15 -1.41 -17.58 13.56
CA PHE A 15 -1.38 -16.20 13.98
C PHE A 15 0.01 -15.86 14.53
N LEU A 16 0.58 -14.75 14.08
CA LEU A 16 1.86 -14.22 14.53
C LEU A 16 1.69 -12.78 15.04
N PRO A 17 2.07 -12.46 16.29
CA PRO A 17 2.37 -13.41 17.37
C PRO A 17 1.17 -14.31 17.72
N ALA A 18 1.38 -15.40 18.45
CA ALA A 18 0.31 -16.34 18.81
C ALA A 18 -0.87 -15.65 19.55
N ALA A 19 -0.59 -14.61 20.34
CA ALA A 19 -1.61 -13.79 21.02
C ALA A 19 -2.60 -13.12 20.04
N SER A 20 -2.21 -12.93 18.78
CA SER A 20 -3.10 -12.42 17.73
C SER A 20 -4.30 -13.34 17.46
N ALA A 21 -4.25 -14.62 17.86
CA ALA A 21 -5.36 -15.55 17.69
C ALA A 21 -6.62 -15.18 18.51
N GLU A 22 -6.50 -14.25 19.48
CA GLU A 22 -7.63 -13.78 20.29
C GLU A 22 -8.69 -13.01 19.47
N ARG A 23 -8.32 -12.53 18.27
CA ARG A 23 -9.25 -11.85 17.36
C ARG A 23 -9.20 -12.46 15.96
N PRO A 24 -10.36 -12.64 15.29
CA PRO A 24 -10.40 -13.14 13.93
C PRO A 24 -9.69 -12.19 12.96
N PHE A 25 -9.53 -12.63 11.71
CA PHE A 25 -9.09 -11.76 10.63
C PHE A 25 -10.07 -10.57 10.48
N ASP A 26 -9.56 -9.35 10.49
CA ASP A 26 -10.37 -8.13 10.46
C ASP A 26 -10.74 -7.73 9.01
N GLY A 27 -11.55 -8.58 8.38
CA GLY A 27 -12.06 -8.39 7.03
C GLY A 27 -13.46 -7.78 6.97
N LEU A 28 -14.08 -7.87 5.78
CA LEU A 28 -15.46 -7.45 5.57
C LEU A 28 -16.43 -8.27 6.42
N ARG A 29 -17.42 -7.59 6.98
CA ARG A 29 -18.48 -8.17 7.80
C ARG A 29 -19.82 -7.50 7.55
N ALA A 30 -20.90 -8.16 7.94
CA ALA A 30 -22.24 -7.61 7.79
C ALA A 30 -22.40 -6.30 8.57
N GLY A 31 -23.17 -5.36 8.01
CA GLY A 31 -23.52 -4.09 8.66
C GLY A 31 -22.55 -2.94 8.45
N LEU A 32 -21.45 -3.13 7.71
CA LEU A 32 -20.56 -2.04 7.32
C LEU A 32 -21.25 -1.13 6.31
N SER A 33 -21.27 0.17 6.57
CA SER A 33 -21.88 1.17 5.68
C SER A 33 -21.28 2.56 5.89
N ASN A 34 -21.52 3.44 4.92
CA ASN A 34 -21.08 4.83 4.94
C ASN A 34 -22.26 5.76 4.61
N PRO A 35 -22.44 6.89 5.33
CA PRO A 35 -23.51 7.84 5.05
C PRO A 35 -23.34 8.54 3.70
N THR A 36 -24.44 8.96 3.09
CA THR A 36 -24.44 9.82 1.88
C THR A 36 -24.61 11.29 2.28
N LYS A 37 -24.40 12.25 1.35
CA LYS A 37 -24.77 13.66 1.56
C LYS A 37 -26.28 13.87 1.60
N ALA A 38 -27.03 13.07 0.85
CA ALA A 38 -28.50 13.18 0.75
C ALA A 38 -29.25 12.54 1.94
N GLY A 39 -28.54 11.86 2.84
CA GLY A 39 -29.11 11.07 3.93
C GLY A 39 -29.30 9.59 3.56
N GLY A 40 -29.28 8.73 4.58
CA GLY A 40 -29.19 7.28 4.41
C GLY A 40 -27.74 6.80 4.37
N THR A 41 -27.56 5.50 4.06
CA THR A 41 -26.24 4.86 4.05
C THR A 41 -26.09 3.92 2.85
N ILE A 42 -24.89 3.83 2.30
CA ILE A 42 -24.49 2.81 1.33
C ILE A 42 -23.75 1.71 2.07
N ALA A 43 -24.18 0.46 1.91
CA ALA A 43 -23.50 -0.68 2.50
C ALA A 43 -22.21 -1.04 1.74
N ALA A 44 -21.20 -1.54 2.46
CA ALA A 44 -20.07 -2.20 1.82
C ALA A 44 -20.54 -3.51 1.16
N THR A 45 -20.14 -3.75 -0.09
CA THR A 45 -20.55 -4.92 -0.87
C THR A 45 -19.36 -5.66 -1.45
N THR A 46 -19.55 -6.94 -1.78
CA THR A 46 -18.61 -7.78 -2.51
C THR A 46 -19.40 -8.86 -3.25
N PRO A 47 -19.03 -9.27 -4.47
CA PRO A 47 -17.93 -8.75 -5.30
C PRO A 47 -18.20 -7.33 -5.84
N ALA A 48 -17.14 -6.65 -6.30
CA ALA A 48 -17.25 -5.42 -7.06
C ALA A 48 -17.82 -5.70 -8.45
N SER A 49 -18.58 -4.77 -9.02
CA SER A 49 -19.29 -5.01 -10.29
C SER A 49 -18.38 -4.98 -11.52
N THR A 50 -17.28 -4.22 -11.50
CA THR A 50 -16.24 -4.21 -12.55
C THR A 50 -14.84 -4.23 -11.94
N ALA A 51 -13.81 -4.39 -12.79
CA ALA A 51 -12.40 -4.40 -12.40
C ALA A 51 -11.75 -3.00 -12.33
N THR A 52 -12.51 -1.95 -12.67
CA THR A 52 -12.02 -0.57 -12.82
C THR A 52 -12.73 0.39 -11.87
N LEU A 53 -13.34 -0.13 -10.80
CA LEU A 53 -14.03 0.70 -9.81
C LEU A 53 -13.09 1.07 -8.67
N PRO A 54 -13.33 2.22 -8.02
CA PRO A 54 -14.23 3.31 -8.42
C PRO A 54 -13.76 4.10 -9.68
N ASP A 55 -14.72 4.63 -10.45
CA ASP A 55 -14.51 5.50 -11.62
C ASP A 55 -15.56 6.64 -11.63
N PRO A 56 -15.16 7.92 -11.48
CA PRO A 56 -13.78 8.44 -11.50
C PRO A 56 -12.96 8.04 -10.27
N ASP A 57 -11.67 8.33 -10.35
CA ASP A 57 -10.71 8.25 -9.26
C ASP A 57 -11.23 9.00 -8.00
N PRO A 58 -11.21 8.36 -6.82
CA PRO A 58 -11.50 9.04 -5.56
C PRO A 58 -10.49 10.13 -5.22
N GLN A 59 -10.79 10.88 -4.17
CA GLN A 59 -9.87 11.90 -3.68
C GLN A 59 -8.94 11.31 -2.63
N GLU A 60 -7.66 11.67 -2.69
CA GLU A 60 -6.63 11.09 -1.80
C GLU A 60 -5.79 12.14 -1.08
N THR A 61 -6.03 13.45 -1.31
CA THR A 61 -5.29 14.50 -0.59
C THR A 61 -5.51 14.36 0.91
N PHE A 62 -4.55 14.83 1.71
CA PHE A 62 -4.62 14.80 3.16
C PHE A 62 -5.95 15.36 3.68
N ALA A 63 -6.42 16.48 3.12
CA ALA A 63 -7.69 17.08 3.48
C ALA A 63 -8.88 16.15 3.21
N ASN A 64 -8.91 15.48 2.06
CA ASN A 64 -9.96 14.54 1.68
C ASN A 64 -9.93 13.28 2.52
N VAL A 65 -8.76 12.66 2.71
CA VAL A 65 -8.63 11.45 3.53
C VAL A 65 -9.01 11.74 4.98
N ARG A 66 -8.71 12.93 5.51
CA ARG A 66 -9.25 13.31 6.84
C ARG A 66 -10.77 13.39 6.86
N VAL A 67 -11.43 13.87 5.80
CA VAL A 67 -12.90 13.80 5.70
C VAL A 67 -13.35 12.34 5.72
N GLN A 68 -12.68 11.45 4.99
CA GLN A 68 -12.99 10.02 4.96
C GLN A 68 -12.89 9.38 6.35
N LEU A 69 -11.83 9.69 7.10
CA LEU A 69 -11.56 9.18 8.45
C LEU A 69 -12.50 9.76 9.52
N LEU A 70 -12.76 11.07 9.48
CA LEU A 70 -13.46 11.78 10.55
C LEU A 70 -14.94 12.01 10.27
N GLY A 71 -15.39 11.85 9.02
CA GLY A 71 -16.70 12.28 8.57
C GLY A 71 -16.86 13.81 8.53
N ASN A 72 -18.05 14.29 8.16
CA ASN A 72 -18.33 15.71 7.93
C ASN A 72 -18.79 16.53 9.16
N GLY A 73 -18.40 16.18 10.39
CA GLY A 73 -18.74 17.02 11.54
C GLY A 73 -18.44 16.45 12.93
N THR A 74 -18.72 17.27 13.95
CA THR A 74 -18.58 16.91 15.36
C THR A 74 -19.55 15.79 15.73
N GLY A 75 -19.03 14.63 16.16
CA GLY A 75 -19.84 13.46 16.51
C GLY A 75 -20.08 12.47 15.35
N ALA A 76 -19.43 12.67 14.20
CA ALA A 76 -19.37 11.67 13.15
C ALA A 76 -18.66 10.39 13.64
N MET A 77 -19.16 9.24 13.19
CA MET A 77 -18.50 7.96 13.46
C MET A 77 -17.17 7.93 12.71
N PRO A 78 -16.09 7.37 13.29
CA PRO A 78 -14.86 7.19 12.55
C PRO A 78 -15.10 6.35 11.29
N MET A 79 -14.29 6.58 10.25
CA MET A 79 -14.37 5.90 8.95
C MET A 79 -15.69 6.14 8.20
N SER A 80 -16.40 7.25 8.46
CA SER A 80 -17.74 7.50 7.92
C SER A 80 -17.80 8.52 6.78
N GLY A 81 -16.69 8.93 6.17
CA GLY A 81 -16.68 10.01 5.18
C GLY A 81 -16.46 9.59 3.73
N PHE A 82 -16.09 8.34 3.46
CA PHE A 82 -15.71 7.84 2.13
C PHE A 82 -16.73 8.12 1.03
N VAL A 83 -18.01 7.82 1.25
CA VAL A 83 -19.07 8.06 0.26
C VAL A 83 -19.30 9.56 0.06
N GLN A 84 -19.33 10.34 1.14
CA GLN A 84 -19.54 11.79 1.05
C GLN A 84 -18.37 12.50 0.35
N ASP A 85 -17.15 12.07 0.63
CA ASP A 85 -15.96 12.57 -0.04
C ASP A 85 -15.97 12.19 -1.53
N TYR A 86 -16.31 10.93 -1.84
CA TYR A 86 -16.43 10.46 -3.21
C TYR A 86 -17.53 11.19 -4.01
N GLU A 87 -18.66 11.54 -3.37
CA GLU A 87 -19.71 12.40 -3.93
C GLU A 87 -19.24 13.85 -4.23
N THR A 88 -17.99 14.24 -3.91
CA THR A 88 -17.40 15.52 -4.36
C THR A 88 -16.74 15.43 -5.73
N THR A 89 -16.48 14.21 -6.21
CA THR A 89 -15.93 13.94 -7.54
C THR A 89 -17.00 14.07 -8.62
N ALA A 90 -16.63 13.75 -9.87
CA ALA A 90 -17.57 13.67 -10.99
C ALA A 90 -18.39 12.36 -11.02
N THR A 91 -18.36 11.53 -9.97
CA THR A 91 -19.07 10.26 -9.94
C THR A 91 -20.58 10.42 -10.13
N THR A 92 -21.18 9.46 -10.84
CA THR A 92 -22.64 9.33 -10.96
C THR A 92 -23.20 8.18 -10.12
N ASP A 93 -22.33 7.37 -9.51
CA ASP A 93 -22.69 6.27 -8.63
C ASP A 93 -21.68 6.20 -7.47
N ALA A 94 -22.05 6.85 -6.36
CA ALA A 94 -21.20 6.88 -5.17
C ALA A 94 -21.08 5.51 -4.48
N SER A 95 -21.86 4.50 -4.88
CA SER A 95 -21.75 3.17 -4.29
C SER A 95 -20.44 2.47 -4.63
N GLN A 96 -19.77 2.88 -5.72
CA GLN A 96 -18.55 2.25 -6.22
C GLN A 96 -17.42 2.25 -5.18
N VAL A 97 -17.24 3.33 -4.40
CA VAL A 97 -16.20 3.42 -3.36
C VAL A 97 -16.40 2.42 -2.21
N MET A 98 -17.61 1.87 -2.08
CA MET A 98 -17.99 0.87 -1.08
C MET A 98 -17.95 -0.57 -1.63
N GLN A 99 -17.66 -0.75 -2.92
CA GLN A 99 -17.59 -2.08 -3.54
C GLN A 99 -16.18 -2.65 -3.38
N CYS A 100 -16.10 -3.82 -2.76
CA CYS A 100 -14.87 -4.54 -2.55
C CYS A 100 -14.75 -5.72 -3.52
N HIS A 101 -13.57 -5.88 -4.13
CA HIS A 101 -13.28 -7.06 -4.92
C HIS A 101 -13.33 -8.34 -4.08
N SER A 102 -13.87 -9.41 -4.66
CA SER A 102 -13.85 -10.73 -4.04
C SER A 102 -12.50 -11.45 -4.25
N PRO A 103 -12.23 -12.52 -3.48
CA PRO A 103 -11.04 -13.35 -3.71
C PRO A 103 -10.96 -13.94 -5.13
N ASP A 104 -12.09 -14.14 -5.80
CA ASP A 104 -12.14 -14.64 -7.17
C ASP A 104 -11.84 -13.56 -8.22
N GLN A 105 -11.95 -12.27 -7.86
CA GLN A 105 -11.52 -11.16 -8.70
C GLN A 105 -10.02 -10.89 -8.51
N LEU A 106 -9.52 -10.98 -7.27
CA LEU A 106 -8.10 -10.80 -6.95
C LEU A 106 -7.43 -12.14 -6.65
N LYS A 107 -7.44 -13.05 -7.63
CA LYS A 107 -7.04 -14.46 -7.45
C LYS A 107 -5.60 -14.63 -7.00
N VAL A 108 -4.67 -13.92 -7.63
CA VAL A 108 -3.24 -13.97 -7.36
C VAL A 108 -2.96 -13.40 -5.98
N LEU A 109 -3.39 -12.17 -5.70
CA LEU A 109 -3.17 -11.56 -4.39
C LEU A 109 -3.81 -12.39 -3.26
N SER A 110 -5.04 -12.88 -3.46
CA SER A 110 -5.75 -13.70 -2.49
C SER A 110 -5.11 -15.08 -2.30
N ALA A 111 -4.60 -15.69 -3.37
CA ALA A 111 -3.87 -16.95 -3.28
C ALA A 111 -2.56 -16.76 -2.51
N LEU A 112 -1.77 -15.72 -2.81
CA LEU A 112 -0.55 -15.43 -2.07
C LEU A 112 -0.83 -15.16 -0.58
N ALA A 113 -1.89 -14.40 -0.27
CA ALA A 113 -2.31 -14.16 1.11
C ALA A 113 -2.72 -15.45 1.84
N ARG A 114 -3.36 -16.41 1.16
CA ARG A 114 -3.77 -17.70 1.75
C ARG A 114 -2.64 -18.72 1.84
N GLU A 115 -1.74 -18.76 0.86
CA GLU A 115 -0.65 -19.73 0.80
C GLU A 115 0.58 -19.29 1.61
N TYR A 116 0.61 -18.03 2.06
CA TYR A 116 1.68 -17.48 2.90
C TYR A 116 1.08 -16.68 4.07
N ALA A 117 1.45 -15.39 4.19
CA ALA A 117 1.03 -14.54 5.27
C ALA A 117 0.38 -13.24 4.80
N VAL A 118 -0.68 -12.82 5.50
CA VAL A 118 -1.35 -11.53 5.32
C VAL A 118 -1.35 -10.73 6.62
N CYS A 119 -1.16 -9.42 6.52
CA CYS A 119 -1.40 -8.49 7.62
C CYS A 119 -2.74 -7.80 7.42
N ASP A 120 -3.60 -7.86 8.43
CA ASP A 120 -4.86 -7.12 8.50
C ASP A 120 -4.74 -5.87 9.39
N ALA A 121 -3.52 -5.41 9.65
CA ALA A 121 -3.22 -4.25 10.50
C ALA A 121 -1.95 -3.52 10.01
N TRP A 122 -1.82 -3.38 8.67
CA TRP A 122 -0.77 -2.58 8.03
C TRP A 122 -1.34 -1.26 7.54
N PHE A 123 -0.82 -0.14 8.02
CA PHE A 123 -1.40 1.18 7.74
C PHE A 123 -0.47 2.03 6.88
N ALA A 124 -1.05 2.93 6.09
CA ALA A 124 -0.30 4.03 5.51
C ALA A 124 0.29 4.89 6.66
N PRO A 125 1.56 5.32 6.59
CA PRO A 125 2.15 6.22 7.60
C PRO A 125 1.43 7.57 7.72
N VAL A 126 0.88 8.09 6.63
CA VAL A 126 0.16 9.36 6.56
C VAL A 126 -1.22 9.13 5.93
N PRO A 127 -2.30 9.77 6.43
CA PRO A 127 -3.62 9.72 5.81
C PRO A 127 -3.65 10.58 4.54
N SER A 128 -2.96 10.14 3.48
CA SER A 128 -2.81 10.88 2.24
C SER A 128 -2.32 10.01 1.07
N GLN A 129 -1.88 10.67 0.01
CA GLN A 129 -1.48 10.20 -1.31
C GLN A 129 -0.15 9.42 -1.33
N THR A 130 0.19 8.94 -2.52
CA THR A 130 1.42 8.22 -2.88
C THR A 130 2.72 8.80 -2.32
N TRP A 131 3.07 10.06 -2.60
CA TRP A 131 4.43 10.55 -2.39
C TRP A 131 4.82 10.64 -0.91
N PRO A 132 3.99 11.21 0.00
CA PRO A 132 4.27 11.16 1.43
C PRO A 132 4.47 9.73 1.94
N ASN A 133 3.56 8.81 1.63
CA ASN A 133 3.63 7.44 2.13
C ASN A 133 4.83 6.66 1.56
N ARG A 134 5.13 6.88 0.29
CA ARG A 134 6.29 6.30 -0.39
C ARG A 134 7.62 6.88 0.11
N ALA A 135 7.63 8.14 0.54
CA ALA A 135 8.76 8.73 1.26
C ALA A 135 9.00 8.03 2.60
N PHE A 136 7.96 7.71 3.38
CA PHE A 136 8.11 6.88 4.57
C PHE A 136 8.67 5.48 4.26
N ALA A 137 8.20 4.84 3.18
CA ALA A 137 8.70 3.52 2.76
C ALA A 137 10.21 3.51 2.42
N HIS A 138 10.74 4.62 1.93
CA HIS A 138 12.12 4.72 1.46
C HIS A 138 13.05 5.53 2.36
N ALA A 139 12.54 6.42 3.20
CA ALA A 139 13.33 7.35 4.00
C ALA A 139 12.91 7.41 5.48
N GLY A 140 11.80 6.76 5.86
CA GLY A 140 11.27 6.80 7.22
C GLY A 140 10.67 8.15 7.60
N THR A 141 10.50 9.05 6.63
CA THR A 141 9.92 10.39 6.80
C THR A 141 9.38 10.91 5.47
N SER A 142 8.37 11.79 5.53
CA SER A 142 7.91 12.60 4.41
C SER A 142 8.47 14.03 4.42
N ASN A 143 9.50 14.32 5.24
CA ASN A 143 10.06 15.65 5.43
C ASN A 143 9.02 16.69 5.90
N GLY A 144 8.02 16.25 6.66
CA GLY A 144 6.90 17.08 7.11
C GLY A 144 5.78 17.27 6.08
N HIS A 145 5.93 16.78 4.85
CA HIS A 145 4.91 16.93 3.81
C HIS A 145 3.77 15.91 3.97
N VAL A 146 2.56 16.35 3.64
CA VAL A 146 1.35 15.51 3.71
C VAL A 146 0.65 15.34 2.38
N ASP A 147 1.03 16.02 1.31
CA ASP A 147 0.45 15.86 -0.03
C ASP A 147 1.55 15.69 -1.08
N ASN A 148 1.19 15.23 -2.29
CA ASN A 148 2.14 15.08 -3.40
C ASN A 148 2.70 16.41 -3.92
N GLY A 149 1.97 17.51 -3.70
CA GLY A 149 2.18 18.80 -4.38
C GLY A 149 1.39 18.92 -5.70
N SER A 150 1.23 20.15 -6.22
CA SER A 150 0.50 20.42 -7.46
C SER A 150 1.17 21.51 -8.31
N PRO A 151 1.97 21.15 -9.34
CA PRO A 151 2.46 19.80 -9.62
C PRO A 151 3.45 19.33 -8.53
N PRO A 152 3.70 18.01 -8.41
CA PRO A 152 4.71 17.50 -7.49
C PRO A 152 6.12 18.05 -7.76
N ASP A 153 6.84 18.44 -6.70
CA ASP A 153 8.24 18.90 -6.76
C ASP A 153 9.19 17.89 -6.09
N PRO A 154 10.04 17.17 -6.85
CA PRO A 154 11.06 16.27 -6.29
C PRO A 154 11.99 16.91 -5.25
N PHE A 155 12.22 18.23 -5.30
CA PHE A 155 13.12 18.89 -4.35
C PHE A 155 12.56 18.96 -2.93
N GLU A 156 11.25 18.81 -2.74
CA GLU A 156 10.61 18.66 -1.43
C GLU A 156 11.00 17.33 -0.74
N TRP A 157 11.44 16.35 -1.53
CA TRP A 157 11.80 15.00 -1.11
C TRP A 157 13.31 14.78 -1.10
N GLN A 158 14.09 15.84 -0.88
CA GLN A 158 15.55 15.78 -0.74
C GLN A 158 15.97 15.21 0.63
N VAL A 159 15.54 13.98 0.90
CA VAL A 159 15.85 13.25 2.12
C VAL A 159 16.78 12.07 1.83
N ARG A 160 17.50 11.64 2.87
CA ARG A 160 18.35 10.45 2.81
C ARG A 160 17.46 9.21 2.77
N THR A 161 17.63 8.38 1.76
CA THR A 161 16.85 7.15 1.55
C THR A 161 17.63 5.90 1.97
N ILE A 162 16.92 4.77 2.09
CA ILE A 162 17.48 3.43 2.28
C ILE A 162 18.47 3.07 1.18
N PHE A 163 18.22 3.49 -0.06
CA PHE A 163 19.14 3.26 -1.18
C PHE A 163 20.49 3.97 -0.98
N ASN A 164 20.48 5.16 -0.37
CA ASN A 164 21.72 5.83 0.02
C ASN A 164 22.43 5.08 1.15
N VAL A 165 21.69 4.60 2.15
CA VAL A 165 22.24 3.80 3.27
C VAL A 165 22.88 2.51 2.76
N LEU A 166 22.17 1.76 1.92
CA LEU A 166 22.67 0.52 1.31
C LEU A 166 23.91 0.80 0.45
N GLY A 167 23.91 1.89 -0.33
CA GLY A 167 25.07 2.31 -1.10
C GLY A 167 26.30 2.63 -0.23
N ASP A 168 26.11 3.38 0.86
CA ASP A 168 27.19 3.77 1.77
C ASP A 168 27.82 2.57 2.50
N MET A 169 27.03 1.53 2.78
CA MET A 169 27.52 0.29 3.41
C MET A 169 27.97 -0.79 2.42
N GLY A 170 27.87 -0.53 1.10
CA GLY A 170 28.27 -1.49 0.06
C GLY A 170 27.31 -2.66 -0.14
N ALA A 171 26.06 -2.57 0.37
CA ALA A 171 25.03 -3.56 0.12
C ALA A 171 24.43 -3.38 -1.29
N SER A 172 24.20 -4.49 -2.00
CA SER A 172 23.66 -4.43 -3.35
C SER A 172 22.15 -4.15 -3.33
N TRP A 173 21.71 -3.26 -4.22
CA TRP A 173 20.29 -2.95 -4.39
C TRP A 173 19.94 -2.62 -5.83
N ALA A 174 18.67 -2.81 -6.20
CA ALA A 174 18.15 -2.33 -7.48
C ALA A 174 16.67 -1.96 -7.38
N VAL A 175 16.26 -0.99 -8.21
CA VAL A 175 14.86 -0.67 -8.47
C VAL A 175 14.52 -1.18 -9.87
N TYR A 176 13.51 -2.04 -9.96
CA TYR A 176 13.03 -2.63 -11.20
C TYR A 176 11.67 -2.04 -11.56
N SER A 177 11.61 -1.26 -12.63
CA SER A 177 10.37 -0.60 -13.05
C SER A 177 9.75 -1.30 -14.26
N ALA A 178 8.45 -1.57 -14.19
CA ALA A 178 7.65 -2.02 -15.33
C ALA A 178 7.29 -0.88 -16.29
N ALA A 179 7.56 0.39 -15.93
CA ALA A 179 7.32 1.56 -16.77
C ALA A 179 7.91 1.35 -18.18
N LEU A 180 7.13 1.65 -19.21
CA LEU A 180 7.52 1.45 -20.61
C LEU A 180 8.48 2.56 -21.09
N VAL A 181 8.13 3.81 -20.77
CA VAL A 181 8.82 5.00 -21.28
C VAL A 181 9.31 5.92 -20.17
N ALA A 182 8.56 6.02 -19.08
CA ALA A 182 8.90 6.87 -17.95
C ALA A 182 10.12 6.32 -17.17
N PRO A 183 10.88 7.21 -16.49
CA PRO A 183 11.78 6.78 -15.43
C PRO A 183 11.00 6.11 -14.29
N SER A 184 11.73 5.39 -13.44
CA SER A 184 11.21 4.89 -12.16
C SER A 184 10.61 6.04 -11.34
N LEU A 185 9.51 5.76 -10.62
CA LEU A 185 8.93 6.75 -9.72
C LEU A 185 9.89 7.07 -8.57
N THR A 186 10.60 6.07 -8.03
CA THR A 186 11.65 6.28 -7.01
C THR A 186 12.73 7.21 -7.52
N LEU A 187 13.23 6.98 -8.75
CA LEU A 187 14.23 7.86 -9.34
C LEU A 187 13.69 9.28 -9.53
N THR A 188 12.42 9.42 -9.89
CA THR A 188 11.78 10.72 -10.10
C THR A 188 11.62 11.49 -8.80
N MET A 189 11.23 10.81 -7.73
CA MET A 189 10.93 11.43 -6.44
C MET A 189 12.15 11.93 -5.68
N PHE A 190 13.26 11.17 -5.65
CA PHE A 190 14.37 11.46 -4.73
C PHE A 190 15.60 12.03 -5.45
N PRO A 191 15.88 13.34 -5.35
CA PRO A 191 17.07 13.94 -5.94
C PRO A 191 18.39 13.35 -5.45
N THR A 192 18.41 12.80 -4.23
CA THR A 192 19.56 12.10 -3.65
C THR A 192 19.98 10.85 -4.43
N LEU A 193 19.14 10.37 -5.37
CA LEU A 193 19.39 9.23 -6.25
C LEU A 193 19.76 9.63 -7.68
N TRP A 194 19.85 10.94 -7.99
CA TRP A 194 20.23 11.43 -9.33
C TRP A 194 21.75 11.42 -9.58
N ASP A 195 22.55 11.09 -8.57
CA ASP A 195 23.99 10.89 -8.74
C ASP A 195 24.24 9.79 -9.81
N PRO A 196 25.03 10.07 -10.87
CA PRO A 196 25.32 9.11 -11.92
C PRO A 196 25.80 7.74 -11.43
N LYS A 197 26.39 7.65 -10.23
CA LYS A 197 26.82 6.38 -9.64
C LYS A 197 25.67 5.39 -9.42
N TYR A 198 24.44 5.87 -9.22
CA TYR A 198 23.26 5.02 -8.99
C TYR A 198 22.53 4.63 -10.28
N LYS A 199 22.93 5.16 -11.44
CA LYS A 199 22.22 4.94 -12.71
C LYS A 199 22.05 3.45 -13.03
N ALA A 200 23.03 2.61 -12.69
CA ALA A 200 23.00 1.17 -12.96
C ALA A 200 22.04 0.39 -12.04
N ASN A 201 21.61 0.98 -10.93
CA ASN A 201 20.68 0.36 -9.99
C ASN A 201 19.21 0.50 -10.43
N PHE A 202 18.91 1.40 -11.37
CA PHE A 202 17.56 1.58 -11.92
C PHE A 202 17.43 0.82 -13.23
N GLN A 203 16.65 -0.27 -13.20
CA GLN A 203 16.57 -1.23 -14.29
C GLN A 203 15.11 -1.48 -14.70
N ARG A 204 14.91 -2.13 -15.85
CA ARG A 204 13.57 -2.52 -16.30
C ARG A 204 13.14 -3.83 -15.64
N PHE A 205 11.85 -4.10 -15.59
CA PHE A 205 11.31 -5.35 -15.05
C PHE A 205 11.87 -6.61 -15.75
N SER A 206 12.21 -6.57 -17.03
CA SER A 206 12.87 -7.69 -17.71
C SER A 206 14.24 -8.04 -17.11
N ASN A 207 14.95 -7.07 -16.54
CA ASN A 207 16.20 -7.31 -15.81
C ASN A 207 15.95 -8.00 -14.46
N PHE A 208 14.81 -7.74 -13.80
CA PHE A 208 14.42 -8.48 -12.60
C PHE A 208 14.24 -9.97 -12.91
N VAL A 209 13.46 -10.28 -13.95
CA VAL A 209 13.27 -11.67 -14.41
C VAL A 209 14.62 -12.33 -14.74
N SER A 210 15.50 -11.59 -15.42
CA SER A 210 16.86 -12.08 -15.75
C SER A 210 17.71 -12.29 -14.49
N ALA A 211 17.60 -11.42 -13.49
CA ALA A 211 18.32 -11.53 -12.22
C ALA A 211 17.85 -12.74 -11.41
N CYS A 212 16.52 -12.99 -11.39
CA CYS A 212 15.92 -14.19 -10.82
C CYS A 212 16.47 -15.46 -11.47
N GLN A 213 16.49 -15.53 -12.81
CA GLN A 213 16.95 -16.70 -13.55
C GLN A 213 18.45 -17.00 -13.36
N ASN A 214 19.26 -15.96 -13.27
CA ASN A 214 20.72 -16.09 -13.20
C ASN A 214 21.28 -16.11 -11.78
N ASN A 215 20.42 -16.10 -10.75
CA ASN A 215 20.82 -16.00 -9.33
C ASN A 215 21.70 -14.76 -9.05
N THR A 216 21.29 -13.61 -9.57
CA THR A 216 22.01 -12.33 -9.46
C THR A 216 21.13 -11.22 -8.87
N LEU A 217 20.05 -11.59 -8.19
CA LEU A 217 19.26 -10.62 -7.43
C LEU A 217 20.13 -9.90 -6.39
N PRO A 218 19.99 -8.58 -6.24
CA PRO A 218 20.65 -7.86 -5.17
C PRO A 218 20.02 -8.18 -3.82
N GLN A 219 20.70 -7.80 -2.72
CA GLN A 219 20.20 -7.99 -1.36
C GLN A 219 18.87 -7.26 -1.11
N TYR A 220 18.67 -6.11 -1.78
CA TYR A 220 17.39 -5.40 -1.76
C TYR A 220 16.90 -5.08 -3.17
N SER A 221 15.75 -5.65 -3.54
CA SER A 221 15.08 -5.39 -4.82
C SER A 221 13.76 -4.68 -4.56
N PHE A 222 13.59 -3.49 -5.14
CA PHE A 222 12.30 -2.79 -5.11
C PHE A 222 11.65 -2.82 -6.49
N ILE A 223 10.39 -3.20 -6.59
CA ILE A 223 9.69 -3.41 -7.87
C ILE A 223 8.56 -2.38 -7.99
N GLU A 224 8.45 -1.73 -9.14
CA GLU A 224 7.42 -0.71 -9.42
C GLU A 224 6.56 -1.10 -10.62
N PRO A 225 5.23 -0.89 -10.54
CA PRO A 225 4.33 -1.08 -11.67
C PRO A 225 4.45 0.04 -12.72
N ARG A 226 3.60 -0.04 -13.74
CA ARG A 226 3.28 1.02 -14.68
C ARG A 226 2.16 1.86 -14.11
N PHE A 227 2.37 3.18 -14.08
CA PHE A 227 1.38 4.14 -13.56
C PHE A 227 0.67 4.95 -14.66
N LEU A 228 1.29 5.07 -15.85
CA LEU A 228 0.83 6.03 -16.88
C LEU A 228 0.23 5.35 -18.11
N LEU A 229 1.06 4.66 -18.90
CA LEU A 229 0.64 3.97 -20.12
C LEU A 229 0.44 2.49 -19.80
N ASP A 230 -0.76 1.97 -20.09
CA ASP A 230 -1.20 0.62 -19.77
C ASP A 230 -0.92 0.26 -18.29
N PRO A 231 -1.51 0.99 -17.33
CA PRO A 231 -1.18 0.84 -15.92
C PRO A 231 -1.51 -0.56 -15.39
N ASN A 232 -0.74 -0.99 -14.40
CA ASN A 232 -0.90 -2.27 -13.71
C ASN A 232 -0.55 -2.17 -12.21
N ASP A 233 -0.83 -1.01 -11.63
CA ASP A 233 -0.62 -0.63 -10.22
C ASP A 233 -1.83 -0.92 -9.33
N GLN A 234 -2.99 -1.25 -9.92
CA GLN A 234 -4.28 -1.42 -9.25
C GLN A 234 -4.82 -0.14 -8.58
N HIS A 235 -4.34 1.03 -8.99
CA HIS A 235 -4.91 2.31 -8.59
C HIS A 235 -6.26 2.52 -9.28
N PRO A 236 -7.34 2.95 -8.61
CA PRO A 236 -8.58 3.30 -9.30
C PRO A 236 -8.37 4.43 -10.34
N PRO A 237 -9.06 4.47 -11.49
CA PRO A 237 -9.94 3.46 -12.07
C PRO A 237 -9.17 2.44 -12.95
N HIS A 238 -7.87 2.22 -12.74
CA HIS A 238 -7.10 1.25 -13.51
C HIS A 238 -7.61 -0.18 -13.30
N ASP A 239 -7.43 -1.03 -14.32
CA ASP A 239 -7.89 -2.42 -14.29
C ASP A 239 -7.08 -3.25 -13.29
N VAL A 240 -7.72 -3.69 -12.20
CA VAL A 240 -7.07 -4.50 -11.17
C VAL A 240 -6.54 -5.84 -11.69
N TYR A 241 -7.09 -6.38 -12.79
CA TYR A 241 -6.59 -7.63 -13.40
C TYR A 241 -5.25 -7.45 -14.10
N ALA A 242 -4.92 -6.24 -14.57
CA ALA A 242 -3.59 -5.94 -15.08
C ALA A 242 -2.55 -6.03 -13.95
N GLY A 243 -2.89 -5.53 -12.77
CA GLY A 243 -2.05 -5.66 -11.58
C GLY A 243 -1.96 -7.09 -11.04
N GLU A 244 -3.05 -7.86 -11.06
CA GLU A 244 -3.01 -9.29 -10.74
C GLU A 244 -2.05 -10.06 -11.65
N SER A 245 -2.06 -9.75 -12.94
CA SER A 245 -1.12 -10.35 -13.91
C SER A 245 0.33 -9.96 -13.58
N PHE A 246 0.58 -8.71 -13.17
CA PHE A 246 1.91 -8.26 -12.80
C PHE A 246 2.42 -8.93 -11.51
N LEU A 247 1.55 -9.06 -10.49
CA LEU A 247 1.86 -9.81 -9.27
C LEU A 247 2.20 -11.27 -9.57
N TYR A 248 1.49 -11.89 -10.52
CA TYR A 248 1.79 -13.24 -10.98
C TYR A 248 3.17 -13.31 -11.63
N ASP A 249 3.51 -12.38 -12.52
CA ASP A 249 4.83 -12.36 -13.17
C ASP A 249 5.97 -12.19 -12.16
N ILE A 250 5.79 -11.34 -11.14
CA ILE A 250 6.76 -11.16 -10.04
C ILE A 250 6.93 -12.47 -9.28
N TRP A 251 5.83 -13.04 -8.79
CA TRP A 251 5.87 -14.26 -8.00
C TRP A 251 6.41 -15.44 -8.81
N HIS A 252 6.04 -15.58 -10.08
CA HIS A 252 6.50 -16.66 -10.95
C HIS A 252 8.01 -16.58 -11.21
N ALA A 253 8.53 -15.38 -11.49
CA ALA A 253 9.97 -15.16 -11.65
C ALA A 253 10.74 -15.49 -10.35
N LEU A 254 10.23 -15.07 -9.18
CA LEU A 254 10.86 -15.34 -7.89
C LEU A 254 10.80 -16.80 -7.47
N SER A 255 9.61 -17.41 -7.51
CA SER A 255 9.39 -18.80 -7.05
C SER A 255 10.14 -19.86 -7.86
N THR A 256 10.57 -19.51 -9.08
CA THR A 256 11.42 -20.36 -9.94
C THR A 256 12.90 -19.99 -9.88
N SER A 257 13.27 -18.94 -9.13
CA SER A 257 14.64 -18.48 -8.97
C SER A 257 15.45 -19.40 -8.05
N PRO A 258 16.75 -19.61 -8.30
CA PRO A 258 17.65 -20.23 -7.32
C PRO A 258 17.74 -19.46 -5.99
N ALA A 259 17.40 -18.16 -5.97
CA ALA A 259 17.38 -17.33 -4.77
C ALA A 259 16.10 -17.51 -3.92
N TRP A 260 15.07 -18.20 -4.43
CA TRP A 260 13.80 -18.40 -3.73
C TRP A 260 13.94 -18.90 -2.28
N PRO A 261 14.82 -19.88 -1.97
CA PRO A 261 14.99 -20.39 -0.60
C PRO A 261 15.50 -19.36 0.41
N GLU A 262 15.96 -18.19 -0.04
CA GLU A 262 16.56 -17.14 0.78
C GLU A 262 15.84 -15.78 0.58
N THR A 263 14.67 -15.77 -0.06
CA THR A 263 13.96 -14.54 -0.41
C THR A 263 12.72 -14.32 0.47
N LEU A 264 12.50 -13.05 0.82
CA LEU A 264 11.25 -12.53 1.36
C LEU A 264 10.67 -11.55 0.33
N LEU A 265 9.49 -11.85 -0.21
CA LEU A 265 8.72 -10.91 -1.02
C LEU A 265 7.68 -10.22 -0.14
N VAL A 266 7.70 -8.89 -0.12
CA VAL A 266 6.69 -8.05 0.55
C VAL A 266 5.88 -7.35 -0.53
N ILE A 267 4.56 -7.55 -0.51
CA ILE A 267 3.58 -6.89 -1.39
C ILE A 267 2.76 -5.96 -0.51
N THR A 268 2.82 -4.65 -0.80
CA THR A 268 2.01 -3.63 -0.14
C THR A 268 1.66 -2.52 -1.13
N TYR A 269 0.72 -1.67 -0.76
CA TYR A 269 0.31 -0.49 -1.50
C TYR A 269 0.84 0.75 -0.78
N ASP A 270 1.04 1.82 -1.53
CA ASP A 270 1.48 3.13 -1.03
C ASP A 270 0.35 3.89 -0.31
N GLU A 271 -0.90 3.74 -0.75
CA GLU A 271 -2.08 4.28 -0.08
C GLU A 271 -3.34 3.43 -0.38
N HIS A 272 -4.55 3.92 -0.07
CA HIS A 272 -5.81 3.16 -0.10
C HIS A 272 -6.71 3.44 -1.33
N GLY A 273 -6.26 4.24 -2.28
CA GLY A 273 -6.95 4.73 -3.48
C GLY A 273 -8.21 5.52 -3.18
N GLY A 274 -8.33 6.14 -2.00
CA GLY A 274 -9.57 6.75 -1.51
C GLY A 274 -10.74 5.75 -1.28
N THR A 275 -10.48 4.44 -1.34
CA THR A 275 -11.50 3.38 -1.21
C THR A 275 -11.82 3.04 0.25
N TYR A 276 -13.02 2.50 0.50
CA TYR A 276 -13.49 2.25 1.87
C TYR A 276 -12.68 1.17 2.62
N ASP A 277 -12.31 1.50 3.87
CA ASP A 277 -11.93 0.55 4.92
C ASP A 277 -12.69 0.90 6.21
N HIS A 278 -13.00 -0.09 7.03
CA HIS A 278 -13.78 0.10 8.26
C HIS A 278 -12.93 0.28 9.53
N VAL A 279 -11.62 0.07 9.44
CA VAL A 279 -10.71 0.09 10.59
C VAL A 279 -10.19 1.50 10.80
N LEU A 280 -10.52 2.07 11.97
CA LEU A 280 -9.95 3.33 12.41
C LEU A 280 -8.42 3.17 12.60
N PRO A 281 -7.60 3.97 11.89
CA PRO A 281 -6.16 3.96 12.08
C PRO A 281 -5.77 4.30 13.53
N PRO A 282 -4.74 3.64 14.10
CA PRO A 282 -4.24 4.00 15.42
C PRO A 282 -3.73 5.45 15.49
N ALA A 283 -3.90 6.09 16.65
CA ALA A 283 -3.46 7.46 16.93
C ALA A 283 -2.27 7.47 17.92
N ASN A 284 -1.30 6.59 17.68
CA ASN A 284 -0.07 6.44 18.47
C ASN A 284 1.18 6.45 17.59
N ALA A 285 1.11 7.07 16.41
CA ALA A 285 2.29 7.30 15.60
C ALA A 285 3.21 8.31 16.32
N VAL A 286 4.47 8.35 15.91
CA VAL A 286 5.47 9.26 16.48
C VAL A 286 6.06 10.05 15.32
N ALA A 287 6.08 11.38 15.44
CA ALA A 287 6.69 12.25 14.46
C ALA A 287 8.15 11.80 14.17
N PRO A 288 8.51 11.53 12.90
CA PRO A 288 9.81 10.93 12.57
C PRO A 288 10.99 11.91 12.72
N ASP A 289 10.72 13.21 12.62
CA ASP A 289 11.74 14.26 12.66
C ASP A 289 11.16 15.63 13.08
N ALA A 290 12.02 16.64 13.13
CA ALA A 290 11.64 18.01 13.49
C ALA A 290 10.78 18.71 12.42
N ALA A 291 10.91 18.34 11.15
CA ALA A 291 10.09 18.91 10.08
C ALA A 291 8.63 18.45 10.20
N SER A 292 8.44 17.24 10.74
CA SER A 292 7.14 16.59 10.98
C SER A 292 6.48 17.04 12.30
N ASN A 293 6.96 18.12 12.93
CA ASN A 293 6.38 18.64 14.17
C ASN A 293 6.08 20.14 14.05
N PRO A 294 4.87 20.54 13.60
CA PRO A 294 3.70 19.74 13.24
C PRO A 294 3.54 19.50 11.73
N GLY A 295 4.62 19.62 10.95
CA GLY A 295 4.60 19.53 9.47
C GLY A 295 3.53 20.36 8.76
N ASP A 296 3.26 19.97 7.53
CA ASP A 296 2.29 20.64 6.66
C ASP A 296 0.86 20.46 7.16
N GLN A 297 0.02 21.47 6.90
CA GLN A 297 -1.38 21.50 7.32
C GLN A 297 -1.60 21.29 8.84
N ASN A 298 -0.57 21.58 9.66
CA ASN A 298 -0.53 21.37 11.12
C ASN A 298 -0.76 19.91 11.53
N PHE A 299 -0.36 18.94 10.72
CA PHE A 299 -0.46 17.53 11.06
C PHE A 299 0.71 17.05 11.94
N ALA A 300 0.48 16.76 13.21
CA ALA A 300 1.54 16.39 14.15
C ALA A 300 2.23 15.03 13.92
N PHE A 301 1.86 14.26 12.89
CA PHE A 301 2.36 12.90 12.62
C PHE A 301 2.19 11.96 13.83
N ASP A 302 1.08 12.12 14.56
CA ASP A 302 0.70 11.35 15.74
C ASP A 302 -0.39 10.29 15.46
N SER A 303 -0.84 10.16 14.21
CA SER A 303 -1.76 9.12 13.75
C SER A 303 -1.35 8.51 12.42
N PHE A 304 -1.77 7.27 12.18
CA PHE A 304 -1.58 6.60 10.89
C PHE A 304 -2.68 6.98 9.88
N GLY A 305 -2.44 6.67 8.61
CA GLY A 305 -3.40 6.67 7.52
C GLY A 305 -4.22 5.39 7.41
N VAL A 306 -5.04 5.31 6.36
CA VAL A 306 -5.94 4.17 6.12
C VAL A 306 -5.15 2.86 5.98
N ARG A 307 -5.74 1.76 6.42
CA ARG A 307 -5.16 0.42 6.28
C ARG A 307 -5.01 0.06 4.80
N VAL A 308 -3.87 -0.51 4.44
CA VAL A 308 -3.58 -1.00 3.09
C VAL A 308 -3.34 -2.52 3.10
N PRO A 309 -3.54 -3.22 1.97
CA PRO A 309 -3.18 -4.63 1.90
C PRO A 309 -1.67 -4.82 2.11
N ALA A 310 -1.29 -5.82 2.91
CA ALA A 310 0.10 -6.26 3.05
C ALA A 310 0.18 -7.78 3.09
N VAL A 311 0.94 -8.36 2.16
CA VAL A 311 1.15 -9.80 2.00
C VAL A 311 2.65 -10.07 1.99
N VAL A 312 3.06 -11.10 2.72
CA VAL A 312 4.47 -11.50 2.82
C VAL A 312 4.59 -12.95 2.38
N VAL A 313 5.50 -13.19 1.43
CA VAL A 313 5.63 -14.44 0.69
C VAL A 313 7.08 -14.93 0.80
N SER A 314 7.25 -16.14 1.34
CA SER A 314 8.56 -16.78 1.53
C SER A 314 8.38 -18.28 1.79
N PRO A 315 9.32 -19.15 1.38
CA PRO A 315 9.20 -20.59 1.65
C PRO A 315 9.24 -20.94 3.15
N TYR A 316 9.64 -20.01 4.02
CA TYR A 316 9.63 -20.20 5.48
C TYR A 316 8.28 -19.91 6.15
N ILE A 317 7.31 -19.38 5.41
CA ILE A 317 6.02 -18.96 5.95
C ILE A 317 5.01 -20.08 5.76
N ALA A 318 4.34 -20.47 6.85
CA ALA A 318 3.26 -21.45 6.80
C ALA A 318 2.02 -20.86 6.10
N PRO A 319 1.33 -21.61 5.23
CA PRO A 319 0.06 -21.20 4.64
C PRO A 319 -0.99 -20.82 5.67
N GLY A 320 -1.79 -19.80 5.38
CA GLY A 320 -2.90 -19.33 6.20
C GLY A 320 -2.45 -18.53 7.42
N THR A 321 -1.28 -17.89 7.35
CA THR A 321 -0.74 -17.07 8.42
C THR A 321 -1.36 -15.66 8.40
N VAL A 322 -1.89 -15.22 9.54
CA VAL A 322 -2.17 -13.80 9.79
C VAL A 322 -1.10 -13.26 10.71
N PHE A 323 -0.39 -12.22 10.28
CA PHE A 323 0.65 -11.59 11.10
C PHE A 323 0.31 -10.15 11.45
N ARG A 324 0.69 -9.73 12.65
CA ARG A 324 0.44 -8.41 13.23
C ARG A 324 1.63 -7.98 14.07
N SER A 325 1.75 -6.67 14.33
CA SER A 325 2.77 -6.18 15.24
C SER A 325 2.61 -6.81 16.63
N PRO A 326 3.70 -7.20 17.31
CA PRO A 326 3.63 -7.72 18.67
C PRO A 326 3.39 -6.63 19.73
N GLY A 327 3.46 -5.35 19.36
CA GLY A 327 3.30 -4.22 20.26
C GLY A 327 2.06 -3.37 19.97
N ALA A 328 1.99 -2.21 20.64
CA ALA A 328 0.90 -1.25 20.46
C ALA A 328 0.99 -0.47 19.13
N THR A 329 2.20 -0.29 18.60
CA THR A 329 2.40 0.35 17.28
C THR A 329 2.12 -0.67 16.19
N PRO A 330 1.18 -0.42 15.26
CA PRO A 330 0.92 -1.32 14.13
C PRO A 330 2.12 -1.35 13.17
N TYR A 331 2.05 -2.21 12.15
CA TYR A 331 2.96 -2.08 11.02
C TYR A 331 2.51 -0.94 10.12
N ASP A 332 3.47 -0.17 9.61
CA ASP A 332 3.30 0.77 8.51
C ASP A 332 4.43 0.60 7.47
N HIS A 333 4.54 1.46 6.46
CA HIS A 333 5.60 1.33 5.46
C HIS A 333 7.03 1.41 6.03
N THR A 334 7.25 2.04 7.18
CA THR A 334 8.58 2.08 7.82
C THR A 334 9.00 0.71 8.34
N SER A 335 8.06 -0.22 8.52
CA SER A 335 8.35 -1.62 8.88
C SER A 335 9.21 -2.32 7.83
N ILE A 336 9.16 -1.88 6.56
CA ILE A 336 10.07 -2.36 5.50
C ILE A 336 11.51 -1.98 5.85
N LEU A 337 11.74 -0.73 6.26
CA LEU A 337 13.06 -0.24 6.65
C LEU A 337 13.57 -0.94 7.91
N ALA A 338 12.70 -1.17 8.89
CA ALA A 338 13.07 -1.88 10.13
C ALA A 338 13.41 -3.37 9.89
N THR A 339 13.04 -3.92 8.74
CA THR A 339 13.35 -5.32 8.35
C THR A 339 14.74 -5.45 7.71
N LEU A 340 15.28 -4.37 7.14
CA LEU A 340 16.57 -4.32 6.43
C LEU A 340 17.74 -4.04 7.38
#